data_AF-A0A059AWR9-F1
#
_entry.id   AF-A0A059AWR9-F1
#
_cell.length_a   1.000
_cell.length_b   1.000
_cell.length_c   1.000
_cell.angle_alpha   90.00
_cell.angle_beta   90.00
_cell.angle_gamma   90.00
#
_symmetry.space_group_name_H-M   'P 1'
#
loop_
_entity.id
_entity.type
_entity.pdbx_description
1 polymer ?
#
loop_
_entity_poly.entity_id
_entity_poly.type
_entity_poly.pdbx_seq_one_letter_code
_entity_poly.pdbx_strand_id
1 'polypeptide(L)' 'MCNYSGALEDAKEASTLSPQYIEAYLCQGDALMEMEQFDEAEKCYSVSLQIDPSIRRSRSFKDRVERLQQKLGAADIS' A
#
# COMPACT_ATOMS: atom_id res chain seq x y z
N MET A 1 13.70 -1.36 16.40
CA MET A 1 13.03 -0.54 15.38
C MET A 1 12.63 -1.47 14.26
N CYS A 2 11.34 -1.67 14.04
CA CYS A 2 10.90 -2.37 12.84
C CYS A 2 11.37 -1.55 11.63
N ASN A 3 12.23 -2.11 10.79
CA ASN A 3 12.80 -1.43 9.62
C ASN A 3 11.77 -1.42 8.47
N TYR A 4 10.62 -0.76 8.68
CA TYR A 4 9.65 -0.53 7.63
C TYR A 4 10.23 0.38 6.52
N SER A 5 11.22 1.20 6.87
CA SER A 5 11.92 2.10 5.96
C SER A 5 12.69 1.33 4.89
N GLY A 6 13.30 0.19 5.25
CA GLY A 6 13.99 -0.68 4.30
C GLY A 6 13.01 -1.31 3.32
N ALA A 7 11.91 -1.87 3.82
CA ALA A 7 10.87 -2.46 2.97
C ALA A 7 10.28 -1.45 1.97
N LEU A 8 10.13 -0.19 2.38
CA LEU A 8 9.68 0.88 1.49
C LEU A 8 10.71 1.23 0.41
N GLU A 9 11.99 1.20 0.76
CA GLU A 9 13.09 1.46 -0.18
C GLU A 9 13.23 0.32 -1.20
N ASP A 10 13.19 -0.94 -0.75
CA ASP A 10 13.15 -2.14 -1.60
C ASP A 10 11.96 -2.08 -2.57
N ALA A 11 10.77 -1.73 -2.07
CA ALA A 11 9.58 -1.59 -2.90
C ALA A 11 9.68 -0.44 -3.92
N LYS A 12 10.33 0.68 -3.55
CA LYS A 12 10.62 1.78 -4.48
C LYS A 12 11.61 1.39 -5.57
N GLU A 13 12.67 0.67 -5.23
CA GLU A 13 13.59 0.14 -6.24
C GLU A 13 12.85 -0.82 -7.17
N ALA A 14 12.03 -1.73 -6.63
CA ALA A 14 11.25 -2.67 -7.44
C ALA A 14 10.27 -1.97 -8.39
N SER A 15 9.60 -0.90 -7.95
CA SER A 15 8.72 -0.10 -8.83
C SER A 15 9.50 0.73 -9.86
N THR A 16 10.75 1.10 -9.56
CA THR A 16 11.65 1.78 -10.51
C THR A 16 12.15 0.81 -11.59
N LEU A 17 12.50 -0.41 -11.19
CA LEU A 17 12.94 -1.49 -12.08
C LEU A 17 11.79 -2.03 -12.93
N SER A 18 10.60 -2.15 -12.33
CA SER A 18 9.42 -2.71 -12.97
C SER A 18 8.18 -1.91 -12.57
N PRO A 19 7.85 -0.84 -13.31
CA PRO A 19 6.73 0.05 -12.97
C PRO A 19 5.34 -0.61 -13.13
N GLN A 20 5.27 -1.80 -13.73
CA GLN A 20 4.05 -2.60 -13.80
C GLN A 20 3.97 -3.67 -12.70
N TYR A 21 4.90 -3.68 -11.75
CA TYR A 21 4.92 -4.67 -10.69
C TYR A 21 4.00 -4.27 -9.54
N ILE A 22 2.75 -4.73 -9.64
CA ILE A 22 1.67 -4.45 -8.67
C ILE A 22 2.10 -4.78 -7.24
N GLU A 23 2.80 -5.90 -7.06
CA GLU A 23 3.17 -6.41 -5.75
C GLU A 23 4.16 -5.50 -5.01
N ALA A 24 5.04 -4.78 -5.74
CA ALA A 24 5.86 -3.73 -5.13
C ALA A 24 5.01 -2.62 -4.52
N TYR A 25 3.99 -2.13 -5.24
CA TYR A 25 3.09 -1.11 -4.72
C TYR A 25 2.25 -1.62 -3.53
N LEU A 26 1.86 -2.90 -3.54
CA LEU A 26 1.16 -3.50 -2.39
C LEU A 26 2.07 -3.57 -1.16
N CYS A 27 3.33 -4.03 -1.32
CA CYS A 27 4.32 -4.06 -0.25
C CYS A 27 4.66 -2.65 0.26
N GLN A 28 4.75 -1.66 -0.63
CA GLN A 28 4.95 -0.27 -0.26
C GLN A 28 3.78 0.26 0.58
N GLY A 29 2.54 -0.03 0.15
CA GLY A 29 1.34 0.31 0.91
C GLY A 29 1.28 -0.37 2.27
N ASP A 30 1.64 -1.65 2.36
CA ASP A 30 1.71 -2.39 3.63
C ASP A 30 2.77 -1.79 4.57
N ALA A 31 3.94 -1.41 4.07
CA ALA A 31 4.97 -0.73 4.86
C ALA A 31 4.49 0.65 5.37
N LEU A 32 3.79 1.41 4.53
CA LEU A 32 3.21 2.71 4.89
C LEU A 32 2.09 2.59 5.92
N MET A 33 1.28 1.53 5.83
CA MET A 33 0.26 1.20 6.84
C MET A 33 0.86 1.00 8.23
N GLU A 34 2.00 0.32 8.30
CA GLU A 34 2.74 0.10 9.55
C GLU A 34 3.44 1.37 10.06
N MET A 35 3.79 2.29 9.15
CA MET A 35 4.29 3.63 9.48
C MET A 35 3.18 4.64 9.83
N GLU A 36 1.91 4.20 9.88
CA GLU A 36 0.73 5.05 10.11
C GLU A 36 0.56 6.16 9.04
N GLN A 37 1.20 6.00 7.88
CA GLN A 37 1.11 6.91 6.75
C GLN A 37 -0.01 6.47 5.79
N PHE A 38 -1.25 6.60 6.25
CA PHE A 38 -2.43 6.10 5.53
C PHE A 38 -2.66 6.79 4.17
N ASP A 39 -2.45 8.10 4.07
CA ASP A 39 -2.57 8.85 2.81
C ASP A 39 -1.63 8.34 1.70
N GLU A 40 -0.39 8.01 2.05
CA GLU A 40 0.56 7.46 1.07
C GLU A 40 0.24 6.01 0.73
N ALA A 41 -0.22 5.22 1.70
CA ALA A 41 -0.66 3.84 1.46
C ALA A 41 -1.84 3.79 0.47
N GLU A 42 -2.81 4.71 0.60
CA GLU A 42 -3.94 4.82 -0.33
C GLU A 42 -3.48 5.10 -1.76
N LYS A 43 -2.50 6.00 -1.94
CA LYS A 43 -1.91 6.29 -3.25
C LYS A 43 -1.26 5.05 -3.85
N CYS A 44 -0.51 4.28 -3.06
CA CYS A 44 0.12 3.05 -3.53
C CYS A 44 -0.93 2.04 -4.02
N TYR A 45 -1.97 1.78 -3.24
CA TYR A 45 -3.07 0.90 -3.64
C TYR A 45 -3.84 1.41 -4.86
N SER A 46 -3.99 2.73 -4.99
CA SER A 46 -4.60 3.35 -6.17
C SER A 46 -3.76 3.14 -7.43
N VAL A 47 -2.42 3.22 -7.33
CA VAL A 47 -1.53 2.90 -8.45
C VAL A 47 -1.63 1.42 -8.82
N SER A 48 -1.65 0.51 -7.84
CA SER A 48 -1.87 -0.92 -8.07
C SER A 48 -3.13 -1.18 -8.90
N LEU A 49 -4.22 -0.46 -8.60
CA LEU A 49 -5.50 -0.53 -9.32
C LEU A 49 -5.46 0.05 -10.73
N GLN A 50 -4.61 1.05 -10.98
CA GLN A 50 -4.41 1.61 -12.32
C GLN A 50 -3.64 0.64 -13.22
N ILE A 51 -2.65 -0.06 -12.65
CA ILE A 51 -1.88 -1.06 -13.38
C ILE A 51 -2.76 -2.26 -13.70
N ASP A 52 -3.43 -2.82 -12.69
CA ASP A 52 -4.37 -3.91 -12.87
C ASP A 52 -5.65 -3.67 -12.06
N PRO A 53 -6.75 -3.29 -12.72
CA PRO A 53 -8.02 -3.04 -12.04
C PRO A 53 -8.71 -4.32 -11.56
N SER A 54 -8.28 -5.50 -12.03
CA SER A 54 -8.87 -6.79 -11.64
C SER A 54 -8.52 -7.16 -10.20
N ILE A 55 -7.37 -6.68 -9.68
CA ILE A 55 -6.95 -6.90 -8.29
C ILE A 55 -7.95 -6.32 -7.29
N ARG A 56 -8.76 -5.32 -7.67
CA ARG A 56 -9.83 -4.77 -6.82
C ARG A 56 -10.78 -5.85 -6.31
N ARG A 57 -11.03 -6.86 -7.14
CA ARG A 57 -11.90 -7.99 -6.79
C ARG A 57 -11.18 -9.04 -5.95
N SER A 58 -9.85 -9.03 -5.93
CA SER A 58 -9.04 -9.93 -5.12
C SER A 58 -9.33 -9.74 -3.63
N ARG A 59 -9.44 -10.87 -2.93
CA ARG A 59 -9.69 -10.88 -1.49
C ARG A 59 -8.56 -10.19 -0.72
N SER A 60 -7.31 -10.47 -1.10
CA SER A 60 -6.13 -9.91 -0.44
C SER A 60 -6.01 -8.38 -0.59
N PHE A 61 -6.49 -7.83 -1.69
CA PHE A 61 -6.51 -6.37 -1.89
C PHE A 61 -7.64 -5.73 -1.08
N LYS A 62 -8.82 -6.36 -1.04
CA LYS A 62 -9.94 -5.89 -0.21
C LYS A 62 -9.57 -5.85 1.27
N ASP A 63 -8.93 -6.89 1.80
CA ASP A 63 -8.44 -6.93 3.18
C ASP A 63 -7.52 -5.73 3.49
N ARG A 64 -6.60 -5.39 2.58
CA ARG A 64 -5.69 -4.24 2.75
C ARG A 64 -6.42 -2.91 2.75
N VAL A 65 -7.31 -2.68 1.78
CA VAL A 65 -8.09 -1.44 1.69
C VAL A 65 -9.05 -1.28 2.87
N GLU A 66 -9.65 -2.38 3.36
CA GLU A 66 -10.51 -2.35 4.54
C GLU A 66 -9.73 -1.96 5.80
N ARG A 67 -8.53 -2.53 5.99
CA ARG A 67 -7.62 -2.13 7.08
C ARG A 67 -7.24 -0.66 7.00
N LEU A 68 -6.93 -0.17 5.79
CA LEU A 68 -6.63 1.25 5.54
C LEU A 68 -7.81 2.14 5.95
N GLN A 69 -9.02 1.81 5.51
CA GLN A 69 -10.23 2.58 5.84
C GLN A 69 -10.55 2.56 7.34
N GLN A 70 -10.37 1.43 8.02
CA GLN A 70 -10.51 1.36 9.47
C GLN A 70 -9.53 2.27 10.21
N LYS A 71 -8.28 2.30 9.76
CA LYS A 71 -7.22 3.14 10.35
C LYS A 71 -7.42 4.62 10.06
N LEU A 72 -7.73 4.97 8.82
CA LEU A 72 -8.02 6.34 8.39
C LEU A 72 -9.23 6.90 9.14
N GLY A 73 -10.29 6.10 9.28
CA GLY A 73 -11.48 6.46 10.05
C GLY A 73 -11.21 6.60 11.55
N ALA A 74 -10.21 5.90 12.10
CA ALA A 74 -9.80 6.07 13.50
C ALA A 74 -8.92 7.31 13.72
N ALA A 75 -8.17 7.75 12.70
CA ALA A 75 -7.31 8.93 12.77
C ALA A 75 -8.09 10.26 12.71
N ASP A 76 -9.25 10.28 12.04
CA ASP A 76 -10.10 11.47 11.89
C ASP A 76 -10.88 11.84 13.18
N ILE A 77 -10.96 10.91 14.16
CA ILE A 77 -11.74 11.08 15.40
C ILE A 77 -10.91 11.63 16.58
N SER A 78 -9.69 12.13 16.35
CA SER A 78 -8.78 12.66 17.40
C SER A 78 -8.61 14.17 17.37
#